data_AF-A0AAT9HAC8-F1
#
_entry.id   AF-A0AAT9HAC8-F1
#
_cell.length_a   1.000
_cell.length_b   1.000
_cell.length_c   1.000
_cell.angle_alpha   90.00
_cell.angle_beta   90.00
_cell.angle_gamma   90.00
#
_symmetry.space_group_name_H-M   'P 1'
#
loop_
_entity.id
_entity.type
_entity.pdbx_description
1 polymer ?
#
loop_
_entity_poly.entity_id
_entity_poly.type
_entity_poly.pdbx_seq_one_letter_code
_entity_poly.pdbx_strand_id
1 'polypeptide(L)'
;MLTLHTADASPGTAVVVDGAHIAAVGPYEELAAGHPGARLRQWPGILTPGLLNPYGPELLEQAYHPDPREADRLGTEPVFGERARALLAAGPSARGASARRGVQRMLAHGTVAVAGELRGREALDAVRRAGLALAGRPAAPAGPAALSPAPSCCCRVSAPGNPRGSRCSTCPTGTPSYGTARPRAWPPS
;
A
#
# COMPACT_ATOMS: atom_id res chain seq x y z
N MET A 1 -11.40 21.67 6.47
CA MET A 1 -10.90 21.98 7.83
C MET A 1 -9.42 21.78 7.77
N LEU A 2 -8.67 22.83 8.10
CA LEU A 2 -7.23 22.84 7.96
C LEU A 2 -6.55 22.20 9.18
N THR A 3 -5.66 21.24 8.94
CA THR A 3 -4.87 20.57 9.99
C THR A 3 -3.39 20.62 9.62
N LEU A 4 -2.54 20.80 10.64
CA LEU A 4 -1.09 20.77 10.51
C LEU A 4 -0.58 19.48 11.17
N HIS A 5 0.13 18.65 10.43
CA HIS A 5 0.60 17.35 10.88
C HIS A 5 2.12 17.35 11.02
N THR A 6 2.63 16.89 12.16
CA THR A 6 4.07 16.70 12.41
C THR A 6 4.35 15.27 12.86
N ALA A 7 5.59 14.83 12.71
CA ALA A 7 6.03 13.50 13.12
C ALA A 7 7.34 13.59 13.92
N ASP A 8 7.44 12.86 15.02
CA ASP A 8 8.58 12.95 15.94
C ASP A 8 9.91 12.51 15.30
N ALA A 9 9.88 11.56 14.36
CA ALA A 9 11.06 11.07 13.65
C ALA A 9 11.35 11.84 12.34
N SER A 10 10.60 12.90 12.05
CA SER A 10 10.90 13.88 11.01
C SER A 10 10.74 15.30 11.56
N PRO A 11 11.49 15.65 12.62
CA PRO A 11 11.34 16.93 13.31
C PRO A 11 11.63 18.08 12.35
N GLY A 12 10.82 19.13 12.42
CA GLY A 12 10.95 20.31 11.57
C GLY A 12 10.27 20.21 10.20
N THR A 13 9.77 19.04 9.77
CA THR A 13 8.89 18.94 8.59
C THR A 13 7.43 18.79 9.01
N ALA A 14 6.54 19.53 8.36
CA ALA A 14 5.10 19.46 8.58
C ALA A 14 4.32 19.34 7.28
N VAL A 15 3.10 18.82 7.39
CA VAL A 15 2.14 18.68 6.29
C VAL A 15 0.86 19.41 6.65
N VAL A 16 0.47 20.38 5.83
CA VAL A 16 -0.84 21.03 5.93
C VAL A 16 -1.83 20.23 5.09
N VAL A 17 -2.96 19.87 5.69
CA VAL A 17 -4.03 19.12 5.06
C VAL A 17 -5.31 19.95 5.12
N ASP A 18 -6.00 20.11 3.99
CA ASP A 18 -7.37 20.63 3.95
C ASP A 18 -8.33 19.56 3.42
N GLY A 19 -9.11 18.99 4.33
CA GLY A 19 -10.02 17.90 3.99
C GLY A 19 -9.27 16.69 3.42
N ALA A 20 -9.47 16.42 2.12
CA ALA A 20 -8.86 15.28 1.42
C ALA A 20 -7.56 15.63 0.67
N HIS A 21 -7.08 16.87 0.75
CA HIS A 21 -5.94 17.33 -0.04
C HIS A 21 -4.79 17.81 0.85
N ILE A 22 -3.57 17.53 0.39
CA ILE A 22 -2.37 18.16 0.94
C ILE A 22 -2.28 19.58 0.37
N ALA A 23 -2.37 20.58 1.24
CA ALA A 23 -2.28 21.98 0.87
C ALA A 23 -0.82 22.46 0.78
N ALA A 24 0.05 21.97 1.67
CA ALA A 24 1.47 22.30 1.68
C ALA A 24 2.30 21.23 2.42
N VAL A 25 3.57 21.12 2.06
CA VAL A 25 4.59 20.34 2.78
C VAL A 25 5.83 21.21 2.89
N GLY A 26 6.41 21.32 4.08
CA GLY A 26 7.53 22.22 4.30
C GLY A 26 7.96 22.31 5.76
N PRO A 27 8.80 23.30 6.10
CA PRO A 27 9.25 23.53 7.46
C PRO A 27 8.08 23.84 8.41
N TYR A 28 8.12 23.27 9.61
CA TYR A 28 7.04 23.45 10.61
C TYR A 28 6.80 24.93 10.93
N GLU A 29 7.86 25.70 11.21
CA GLU A 29 7.74 27.10 11.63
C GLU A 29 7.08 27.97 10.55
N GLU A 30 7.46 27.77 9.28
CA GLU A 30 6.88 28.49 8.14
C GLU A 30 5.38 28.17 7.98
N LEU A 31 5.02 26.88 8.09
CA LEU A 31 3.65 26.43 7.94
C LEU A 31 2.77 26.81 9.15
N ALA A 32 3.32 26.79 10.36
CA ALA A 32 2.61 27.22 11.56
C ALA A 32 2.31 28.73 11.52
N ALA A 33 3.27 29.54 11.06
CA ALA A 33 3.09 30.98 10.89
C ALA A 33 2.10 31.31 9.76
N GLY A 34 2.16 30.59 8.64
CA GLY A 34 1.24 30.78 7.50
C GLY A 34 -0.19 30.27 7.74
N HIS A 35 -0.39 29.39 8.71
CA HIS A 35 -1.67 28.75 9.00
C HIS A 35 -1.99 28.73 10.51
N PRO A 36 -2.12 29.89 11.18
CA PRO A 36 -2.30 29.96 12.64
C PRO A 36 -3.60 29.32 13.14
N GLY A 37 -4.60 29.17 12.27
CA GLY A 37 -5.86 28.49 12.59
C GLY A 37 -5.85 26.98 12.32
N ALA A 38 -4.76 26.41 11.80
CA ALA A 38 -4.68 24.98 11.54
C ALA A 38 -4.59 24.20 12.86
N ARG A 39 -5.42 23.18 13.02
CA ARG A 39 -5.35 22.32 14.20
C ARG A 39 -4.10 21.43 14.11
N LEU A 40 -3.20 21.57 15.07
CA LEU A 40 -1.99 20.74 15.16
C LEU A 40 -2.32 19.28 15.53
N ARG A 41 -1.68 18.34 14.86
CA ARG A 41 -1.70 16.90 15.14
C ARG A 41 -0.27 16.36 15.12
N GLN A 42 0.15 15.80 16.25
CA GLN A 42 1.48 15.20 16.41
C GLN A 42 1.35 13.67 16.34
N TRP A 43 2.25 13.03 15.60
CA TRP A 43 2.27 11.59 15.38
C TRP A 43 3.61 10.99 15.79
N PRO A 44 3.62 9.80 16.44
CA PRO A 44 4.86 9.09 16.67
C PRO A 44 5.44 8.57 15.33
N GLY A 45 6.76 8.58 15.19
CA GLY A 45 7.46 8.02 14.03
C GLY A 45 7.55 8.97 12.83
N ILE A 46 7.50 8.44 11.62
CA ILE A 46 7.60 9.19 10.35
C ILE A 46 6.24 9.27 9.66
N LEU A 47 6.00 10.37 8.95
CA LEU A 47 4.88 10.49 8.01
C LEU A 47 5.34 10.13 6.60
N THR A 48 4.72 9.12 6.01
CA THR A 48 5.01 8.67 4.64
C THR A 48 3.75 8.72 3.77
N PRO A 49 3.89 8.85 2.44
CA PRO A 49 2.78 8.60 1.54
C PRO A 49 2.24 7.18 1.72
N GLY A 50 0.92 7.01 1.58
CA GLY A 50 0.32 5.69 1.58
C GLY A 50 0.80 4.83 0.40
N LEU A 51 0.72 3.51 0.57
CA LEU A 51 1.26 2.55 -0.39
C LEU A 51 0.26 2.19 -1.49
N LEU A 52 0.78 1.94 -2.69
CA LEU A 52 0.07 1.28 -3.78
C LEU A 52 0.43 -0.20 -3.79
N ASN A 53 -0.56 -1.09 -3.63
CA ASN A 53 -0.33 -2.51 -3.87
C ASN A 53 -0.64 -2.86 -5.33
N PRO A 54 0.34 -3.29 -6.16
CA PRO A 54 0.10 -3.51 -7.58
C PRO A 54 -0.57 -4.86 -7.91
N TYR A 55 -0.82 -5.70 -6.89
CA TYR A 55 -1.32 -7.06 -7.02
C TYR A 55 -2.79 -7.20 -6.60
N GLY A 56 -3.63 -6.21 -6.93
CA GLY A 56 -5.04 -6.20 -6.58
C GLY A 56 -5.78 -7.49 -6.96
N PRO A 57 -5.76 -7.92 -8.23
CA PRO A 57 -6.43 -9.15 -8.66
C PRO A 57 -5.91 -10.40 -7.96
N GLU A 58 -4.59 -10.53 -7.83
CA GLU A 58 -3.95 -11.68 -7.19
C GLU A 58 -4.34 -11.78 -5.71
N LEU A 59 -4.33 -10.66 -4.99
CA LEU A 59 -4.60 -10.66 -3.56
C LEU A 59 -6.08 -10.65 -3.22
N LEU A 60 -6.94 -10.06 -4.06
CA LEU A 60 -8.36 -9.88 -3.71
C LEU A 60 -9.29 -10.87 -4.40
N GLU A 61 -8.87 -11.48 -5.51
CA GLU A 61 -9.72 -12.39 -6.29
C GLU A 61 -9.16 -13.80 -6.38
N GLN A 62 -7.83 -13.93 -6.37
CA GLN A 62 -7.15 -15.22 -6.57
C GLN A 62 -6.63 -15.82 -5.26
N ALA A 63 -6.39 -14.99 -4.23
CA ALA A 63 -5.95 -15.43 -2.92
C ALA A 63 -7.14 -15.63 -1.96
N TYR A 64 -7.04 -16.67 -1.13
CA TYR A 64 -7.88 -16.83 0.04
C TYR A 64 -7.16 -16.26 1.27
N HIS A 65 -7.79 -15.32 1.96
CA HIS A 65 -7.33 -14.78 3.24
C HIS A 65 -7.99 -15.57 4.37
N PRO A 66 -7.24 -16.38 5.14
CA PRO A 66 -7.82 -17.18 6.23
C PRO A 66 -8.54 -16.32 7.28
N ASP A 67 -9.64 -16.83 7.84
CA ASP A 67 -10.21 -16.27 9.07
C ASP A 67 -9.26 -16.55 10.25
N PRO A 68 -9.16 -15.68 11.27
CA PRO A 68 -8.36 -15.96 12.45
C PRO A 68 -8.71 -17.31 13.12
N ARG A 69 -9.96 -17.76 13.02
CA ARG A 69 -10.39 -19.08 13.53
C ARG A 69 -9.84 -20.27 12.73
N GLU A 70 -9.39 -20.04 11.51
CA GLU A 70 -8.82 -21.06 10.63
C GLU A 70 -7.29 -21.11 10.67
N ALA A 71 -6.66 -20.23 11.48
CA ALA A 71 -5.21 -20.04 11.48
C ALA A 71 -4.43 -21.34 11.77
N ASP A 72 -4.91 -22.17 12.69
CA ASP A 72 -4.25 -23.45 13.02
C ASP A 72 -4.21 -24.43 11.83
N ARG A 73 -5.17 -24.32 10.89
CA ARG A 73 -5.29 -25.22 9.73
C ARG A 73 -4.70 -24.63 8.44
N LEU A 74 -4.87 -23.33 8.24
CA LEU A 74 -4.55 -22.65 6.98
C LEU A 74 -3.34 -21.71 7.10
N GLY A 75 -2.85 -21.47 8.32
CA GLY A 75 -1.89 -20.43 8.60
C GLY A 75 -2.52 -19.03 8.55
N THR A 76 -1.67 -18.02 8.73
CA THR A 76 -2.06 -16.61 8.67
C THR A 76 -1.79 -15.99 7.31
N GLU A 77 -0.92 -16.57 6.48
CA GLU A 77 -0.58 -16.02 5.16
C GLU A 77 -1.69 -16.22 4.13
N PRO A 78 -1.77 -15.36 3.10
CA PRO A 78 -2.69 -15.57 1.98
C PRO A 78 -2.39 -16.91 1.28
N VAL A 79 -3.43 -17.69 1.04
CA VAL A 79 -3.35 -18.96 0.31
C VAL A 79 -3.56 -18.68 -1.17
N PHE A 80 -2.73 -19.27 -2.03
CA PHE A 80 -2.80 -19.11 -3.50
C PHE A 80 -3.03 -20.46 -4.21
N GLY A 81 -3.18 -20.41 -5.54
CA GLY A 81 -3.24 -21.59 -6.40
C GLY A 81 -4.54 -22.38 -6.28
N GLU A 82 -4.48 -23.69 -6.54
CA GLU A 82 -5.66 -24.57 -6.55
C GLU A 82 -6.37 -24.61 -5.19
N ARG A 83 -5.60 -24.64 -4.11
CA ARG A 83 -6.16 -24.61 -2.75
C ARG A 83 -6.97 -23.34 -2.51
N ALA A 84 -6.49 -22.19 -2.95
CA ALA A 84 -7.24 -20.93 -2.87
C ALA A 84 -8.53 -20.98 -3.69
N ARG A 85 -8.47 -21.51 -4.92
CA ARG A 85 -9.66 -21.68 -5.77
C ARG A 85 -10.71 -22.55 -5.11
N ALA A 86 -10.32 -23.67 -4.50
CA ALA A 86 -11.23 -24.54 -3.77
C ALA A 86 -11.87 -23.82 -2.56
N LEU A 87 -11.08 -23.09 -1.76
CA LEU A 87 -11.58 -22.33 -0.62
C LEU A 87 -12.51 -21.19 -1.03
N LEU A 88 -12.19 -20.46 -2.10
CA LEU A 88 -13.03 -19.39 -2.64
C LEU A 88 -14.32 -19.92 -3.28
N ALA A 89 -14.34 -21.17 -3.73
CA ALA A 89 -15.52 -21.85 -4.28
C ALA A 89 -16.36 -22.57 -3.21
N ALA A 90 -15.87 -22.71 -1.97
CA ALA A 90 -16.50 -23.50 -0.92
C ALA A 90 -17.87 -22.97 -0.45
N GLY A 91 -18.21 -21.71 -0.77
CA GLY A 91 -19.53 -21.16 -0.46
C GLY A 91 -19.79 -19.78 -1.08
N PRO A 92 -21.06 -19.36 -1.17
CA PRO A 92 -21.46 -18.13 -1.87
C PRO A 92 -20.83 -16.85 -1.28
N SER A 93 -20.51 -16.86 0.01
CA SER A 93 -19.93 -15.70 0.72
C SER A 93 -18.40 -15.71 0.83
N ALA A 94 -17.74 -16.80 0.40
CA ALA A 94 -16.31 -17.02 0.65
C ALA A 94 -15.44 -15.94 -0.01
N ARG A 95 -15.72 -15.60 -1.27
CA ARG A 95 -15.00 -14.54 -2.00
C ARG A 95 -15.07 -13.20 -1.30
N GLY A 96 -16.28 -12.76 -0.91
CA GLY A 96 -16.46 -11.49 -0.23
C GLY A 96 -15.84 -11.44 1.17
N ALA A 97 -15.94 -12.53 1.93
CA ALA A 97 -15.28 -12.61 3.23
C ALA A 97 -13.75 -12.55 3.10
N SER A 98 -13.19 -13.30 2.16
CA SER A 98 -11.76 -13.28 1.84
C SER A 98 -11.29 -11.89 1.40
N ALA A 99 -11.99 -11.25 0.45
CA ALA A 99 -11.61 -9.94 -0.07
C ALA A 99 -11.62 -8.86 1.02
N ARG A 100 -12.63 -8.85 1.91
CA ARG A 100 -12.66 -7.91 3.05
C ARG A 100 -11.48 -8.10 3.99
N ARG A 101 -11.13 -9.36 4.32
CA ARG A 101 -9.95 -9.64 5.15
C ARG A 101 -8.66 -9.20 4.45
N GLY A 102 -8.54 -9.47 3.15
CA GLY A 102 -7.40 -9.01 2.34
C GLY A 102 -7.23 -7.49 2.37
N VAL A 103 -8.33 -6.75 2.20
CA VAL A 103 -8.35 -5.27 2.30
C VAL A 103 -7.93 -4.79 3.70
N GLN A 104 -8.48 -5.37 4.76
CA GLN A 104 -8.11 -5.01 6.14
C GLN A 104 -6.62 -5.25 6.42
N ARG A 105 -6.08 -6.38 5.93
CA ARG A 105 -4.66 -6.69 6.05
C ARG A 105 -3.78 -5.72 5.27
N MET A 106 -4.18 -5.36 4.04
CA MET A 106 -3.45 -4.35 3.26
C MET A 106 -3.43 -2.98 3.95
N LEU A 107 -4.55 -2.56 4.55
CA LEU A 107 -4.62 -1.32 5.35
C LEU A 107 -3.65 -1.36 6.54
N ALA A 108 -3.51 -2.51 7.22
CA ALA A 108 -2.56 -2.69 8.31
C ALA A 108 -1.09 -2.52 7.87
N HIS A 109 -0.80 -2.72 6.57
CA HIS A 109 0.52 -2.44 5.99
C HIS A 109 0.66 -1.02 5.41
N GLY A 110 -0.34 -0.14 5.59
CA GLY A 110 -0.33 1.23 5.06
C GLY A 110 -0.73 1.35 3.59
N THR A 111 -1.35 0.32 3.01
CA THR A 111 -1.90 0.39 1.65
C THR A 111 -3.12 1.30 1.60
N VAL A 112 -3.11 2.28 0.70
CA VAL A 112 -4.23 3.21 0.49
C VAL A 112 -4.82 3.12 -0.94
N ALA A 113 -4.13 2.39 -1.82
CA ALA A 113 -4.60 2.12 -3.17
C ALA A 113 -4.20 0.71 -3.62
N VAL A 114 -5.01 0.14 -4.52
CA VAL A 114 -4.69 -1.12 -5.20
C VAL A 114 -4.68 -0.90 -6.71
N ALA A 115 -3.73 -1.53 -7.39
CA ALA A 115 -3.63 -1.49 -8.84
C ALA A 115 -4.14 -2.80 -9.47
N GLY A 116 -4.58 -2.69 -10.71
CA GLY A 116 -5.11 -3.81 -11.48
C GLY A 116 -6.62 -3.78 -11.66
N GLU A 117 -7.08 -4.50 -12.67
CA GLU A 117 -8.49 -4.60 -13.02
C GLU A 117 -9.15 -5.65 -12.13
N LEU A 118 -10.01 -5.21 -11.21
CA LEU A 118 -10.86 -6.11 -10.43
C LEU A 118 -12.14 -6.39 -11.21
N ARG A 119 -12.44 -7.67 -11.40
CA ARG A 119 -13.62 -8.16 -12.14
C ARG A 119 -14.70 -8.70 -11.21
N GLY A 120 -14.32 -9.19 -10.04
CA GLY A 120 -15.24 -9.70 -9.01
C GLY A 120 -15.96 -8.57 -8.29
N ARG A 121 -17.29 -8.63 -8.25
CA ARG A 121 -18.12 -7.66 -7.53
C ARG A 121 -17.78 -7.61 -6.04
N GLU A 122 -17.44 -8.75 -5.47
CA GLU A 122 -17.08 -8.91 -4.06
C GLU A 122 -15.79 -8.15 -3.72
N ALA A 123 -14.79 -8.20 -4.60
CA ALA A 123 -13.53 -7.48 -4.43
C ALA A 123 -13.72 -5.98 -4.62
N LEU A 124 -14.46 -5.58 -5.66
CA LEU A 124 -14.82 -4.17 -5.90
C LEU A 124 -15.59 -3.57 -4.73
N ASP A 125 -16.58 -4.27 -4.20
CA ASP A 125 -17.38 -3.83 -3.05
C ASP A 125 -16.51 -3.70 -1.79
N ALA A 126 -15.58 -4.63 -1.56
CA ALA A 126 -14.65 -4.57 -0.42
C ALA A 126 -13.73 -3.35 -0.50
N VAL A 127 -13.13 -3.09 -1.67
CA VAL A 127 -12.25 -1.93 -1.93
C VAL A 127 -13.00 -0.62 -1.75
N ARG A 128 -14.17 -0.48 -2.39
CA ARG A 128 -14.98 0.73 -2.35
C ARG A 128 -15.45 1.05 -0.93
N ARG A 129 -15.94 0.05 -0.18
CA ARG A 129 -16.39 0.25 1.21
C ARG A 129 -15.26 0.63 2.16
N ALA A 130 -14.04 0.17 1.89
CA ALA A 130 -12.87 0.52 2.67
C ALA A 130 -12.24 1.88 2.29
N GLY A 131 -12.71 2.50 1.20
CA GLY A 131 -12.15 3.78 0.73
C GLY A 131 -10.78 3.66 0.06
N LEU A 132 -10.38 2.46 -0.38
CA LEU A 132 -9.15 2.27 -1.14
C LEU A 132 -9.31 2.79 -2.57
N ALA A 133 -8.31 3.53 -3.06
CA ALA A 133 -8.29 3.98 -4.43
C ALA A 133 -7.95 2.83 -5.40
N LEU A 134 -8.48 2.90 -6.63
CA LEU A 134 -8.11 2.02 -7.74
C LEU A 134 -7.15 2.76 -8.67
N ALA A 135 -6.05 2.11 -9.04
CA ALA A 135 -5.05 2.66 -9.95
C ALA A 135 -4.77 1.75 -11.15
N GLY A 136 -4.23 2.34 -12.21
CA GLY A 136 -3.70 1.58 -13.34
C GLY A 136 -2.50 0.74 -12.91
N ARG A 137 -2.45 -0.52 -13.36
CA ARG A 137 -1.36 -1.44 -13.01
C ARG A 137 -0.06 -1.03 -13.70
N PRO A 138 1.08 -0.99 -12.99
CA PRO A 138 2.39 -0.91 -13.62
C PRO A 138 2.59 -2.09 -14.59
N ALA A 139 3.24 -1.85 -15.73
CA ALA A 139 3.42 -2.87 -16.77
C ALA A 139 4.18 -4.12 -16.27
N ALA A 140 5.12 -3.93 -15.34
CA ALA A 140 5.86 -5.00 -14.69
C ALA A 140 5.95 -4.71 -13.18
N PRO A 141 4.99 -5.20 -12.39
CA PRO A 141 5.10 -5.08 -10.94
C PRO A 141 6.25 -5.98 -10.44
N ALA A 142 7.02 -5.48 -9.47
CA ALA A 142 8.20 -6.18 -8.97
C ALA A 142 7.84 -7.22 -7.91
N GLY A 143 8.48 -8.39 -7.98
CA GLY A 143 8.34 -9.47 -6.99
C GLY A 143 7.05 -10.28 -7.10
N PRO A 144 6.79 -11.20 -6.15
CA PRO A 144 5.54 -11.93 -6.07
C PRO A 144 4.42 -11.07 -5.46
N ALA A 145 3.16 -11.51 -5.63
CA ALA A 145 2.02 -10.92 -4.96
C ALA A 145 2.15 -11.04 -3.43
N ALA A 146 2.24 -9.91 -2.76
CA ALA A 146 2.41 -9.83 -1.31
C ALA A 146 1.63 -8.65 -0.73
N LEU A 147 1.21 -8.76 0.54
CA LEU A 147 0.49 -7.70 1.24
C LEU A 147 1.33 -6.42 1.41
N SER A 148 2.65 -6.58 1.55
CA SER A 148 3.64 -5.50 1.57
C SER A 148 4.69 -5.77 0.48
N PRO A 149 4.43 -5.38 -0.77
CA PRO A 149 5.33 -5.64 -1.89
C PRO A 149 6.58 -4.76 -1.80
N ALA A 150 7.75 -5.34 -2.06
CA ALA A 150 9.03 -4.64 -2.07
C ALA A 150 9.63 -4.64 -3.49
N PRO A 151 10.12 -3.48 -4.00
CA PRO A 151 10.03 -2.15 -3.40
C PRO A 151 8.58 -1.63 -3.40
N SER A 152 8.20 -0.97 -2.31
CA SER A 152 6.87 -0.40 -2.18
C SER A 152 6.77 0.85 -3.07
N CYS A 153 5.90 0.82 -4.08
CA CYS A 153 5.67 2.00 -4.91
C CYS A 153 4.76 2.97 -4.11
N CYS A 154 5.33 4.10 -3.69
CA CYS A 154 4.57 5.15 -3.03
C CYS A 154 3.47 5.68 -3.96
N CYS A 155 2.23 5.78 -3.48
CA CYS A 155 1.18 6.47 -4.20
C CYS A 155 1.55 7.96 -4.29
N ARG A 156 2.00 8.42 -5.46
CA ARG A 156 2.02 9.85 -5.74
C ARG A 156 0.64 10.23 -6.28
N VAL A 157 -0.09 11.07 -5.55
CA VAL A 157 -1.32 11.68 -6.06
C VAL A 157 -0.94 12.56 -7.26
N SER A 158 -1.55 12.30 -8.42
CA SER A 158 -1.40 13.19 -9.58
C SER A 158 -2.11 14.50 -9.33
N ALA A 159 -1.47 15.61 -9.69
CA ALA A 159 -2.14 16.91 -9.74
C ALA A 159 -3.35 16.84 -10.71
N PRO A 160 -4.48 17.49 -10.39
CA PRO A 160 -5.62 17.54 -11.30
C PRO A 160 -5.21 18.28 -12.59
N GLY A 161 -5.35 17.61 -13.75
CA GLY A 161 -5.12 18.23 -15.06
C GLY A 161 -4.24 17.46 -16.05
N ASN A 162 -3.69 16.28 -15.71
CA ASN A 162 -2.95 15.48 -16.70
C ASN A 162 -3.78 14.28 -17.19
N PRO A 163 -4.36 14.32 -18.41
CA PRO A 163 -5.12 13.20 -18.99
C PRO A 163 -4.24 12.01 -19.39
N ARG A 164 -2.91 12.09 -19.23
CA ARG A 164 -1.99 10.97 -19.42
C ARG A 164 -1.65 10.40 -18.04
N GLY A 165 -2.17 9.19 -17.76
CA GLY A 165 -1.92 8.46 -16.51
C GLY A 165 -0.47 8.60 -16.07
N SER A 166 -0.27 9.13 -14.85
CA SER A 166 1.06 9.38 -14.30
C SER A 166 1.87 8.09 -14.27
N ARG A 167 3.01 8.08 -14.97
CA ARG A 167 4.01 7.04 -14.78
C ARG A 167 4.58 7.20 -13.37
N CYS A 168 4.53 6.14 -12.58
CA CYS A 168 5.20 6.06 -11.30
C CYS A 168 6.72 6.02 -11.54
N SER A 169 7.38 7.18 -11.53
CA SER A 169 8.82 7.30 -11.81
C SER A 169 9.72 6.71 -10.71
N THR A 170 9.14 6.25 -9.60
CA THR A 170 9.87 5.70 -8.44
C THR A 170 9.85 4.18 -8.36
N CYS A 171 9.14 3.46 -9.23
CA CYS A 171 9.35 2.02 -9.31
C CYS A 171 10.70 1.83 -10.05
N PRO A 172 11.73 1.22 -9.44
CA PRO A 172 13.01 1.04 -10.09
C PRO A 172 12.81 0.19 -11.35
N THR A 173 13.06 0.76 -12.52
CA THR A 173 13.06 0.05 -13.80
C THR A 173 14.35 -0.75 -14.02
N GLY A 174 15.19 -0.88 -13.00
CA GLY A 174 16.48 -1.57 -13.05
C GLY A 174 16.38 -3.00 -12.58
N THR A 175 16.88 -3.92 -13.39
CA THR A 175 17.29 -5.27 -12.97
C THR A 175 18.19 -5.14 -11.73
N PRO A 176 17.97 -5.90 -10.64
CA PRO A 176 18.89 -5.87 -9.51
C PRO A 176 20.22 -6.44 -9.97
N SER A 177 21.23 -5.59 -10.16
CA SER A 177 22.61 -6.05 -10.25
C SER A 177 23.01 -6.55 -8.86
N TYR A 178 22.90 -7.85 -8.64
CA TYR A 178 23.59 -8.48 -7.52
C TYR A 178 25.08 -8.24 -7.72
N GLY A 179 25.65 -7.32 -6.95
CA GLY A 179 27.08 -7.13 -6.87
C GLY A 179 27.68 -8.46 -6.41
N THR A 180 28.44 -9.12 -7.29
CA THR A 180 29.26 -10.27 -6.93
C THR A 180 30.22 -9.86 -5.82
N ALA A 181 29.89 -10.27 -4.59
CA ALA A 181 30.80 -10.19 -3.47
C ALA A 181 32.04 -11.04 -3.81
N ARG A 182 33.19 -10.38 -3.97
CA ARG A 182 34.49 -11.07 -4.03
C ARG A 182 34.69 -11.80 -2.68
N PRO A 183 35.06 -13.09 -2.67
CA PRO A 183 35.38 -13.78 -1.43
C PRO A 183 36.62 -13.14 -0.79
N ARG A 184 36.49 -12.72 0.48
CA ARG A 184 37.63 -12.34 1.32
C ARG A 184 38.42 -13.61 1.67
N ALA A 185 39.66 -13.69 1.19
CA ALA A 185 40.62 -14.69 1.63
C ALA A 185 40.93 -14.48 3.12
N TRP A 186 40.87 -15.56 3.90
CA TRP A 186 41.35 -15.61 5.29
C TRP A 186 42.88 -15.79 5.30
N PRO A 187 43.62 -15.15 6.23
CA PRO A 187 45.05 -15.39 6.37
C PRO A 187 45.33 -16.73 7.06
N PRO A 188 46.43 -17.42 6.74
CA PRO A 188 46.81 -18.66 7.39
C PRO A 188 47.32 -18.42 8.82
N SER A 189 47.12 -19.44 9.65
CA SER A 189 47.49 -19.54 11.06
C SER A 189 48.99 -19.55 11.32
#